data_AF-A0A0Q8RCR6-F1
#
_entry.id   AF-A0A0Q8RCR6-F1
#
_cell.length_a   1.000
_cell.length_b   1.000
_cell.length_c   1.000
_cell.angle_alpha   90.00
_cell.angle_beta   90.00
_cell.angle_gamma   90.00
#
_symmetry.space_group_name_H-M   'P 1'
#
loop_
_entity.id
_entity.type
_entity.pdbx_description
1 polymer ?
#
loop_
_entity_poly.entity_id
_entity_poly.type
_entity_poly.pdbx_seq_one_letter_code
_entity_poly.pdbx_strand_id
1 'polypeptide(L)'
;MSIVEADDGYPLHDLRVEVVASDDGKPFVCKHRVGDYFTVTDDDLITMGEGVRFPMYSLAAILPLLPPKQRDLHPNDWMNTDAVIACPDPHCGGRFRIIRETRRMHRHSENSALPLTGAPLEKTQQAEDDA
;
A
#
# COMPACT_ATOMS: atom_id res chain seq x y z
N MET A 1 -25.19 29.92 9.40
CA MET A 1 -23.86 29.53 9.88
C MET A 1 -23.25 28.70 8.76
N SER A 2 -22.32 29.26 7.99
CA SER A 2 -21.73 28.57 6.84
C SER A 2 -20.87 27.44 7.38
N ILE A 3 -21.19 26.22 6.99
CA ILE A 3 -20.38 25.05 7.32
C ILE A 3 -19.10 25.23 6.49
N VAL A 4 -17.99 25.50 7.15
CA VAL A 4 -16.68 25.39 6.50
C VAL A 4 -16.54 23.90 6.21
N GLU A 5 -16.53 23.50 4.94
CA GLU A 5 -16.16 22.12 4.59
C GLU A 5 -14.79 21.87 5.21
N ALA A 6 -14.71 20.91 6.13
CA ALA A 6 -13.44 20.54 6.74
C ALA A 6 -12.54 20.03 5.61
N ASP A 7 -11.30 20.50 5.55
CA ASP A 7 -10.31 19.94 4.63
C ASP A 7 -10.14 18.45 4.96
N ASP A 8 -10.66 17.60 4.07
CA ASP A 8 -10.72 16.15 4.22
C ASP A 8 -9.59 15.44 3.44
N GLY A 9 -8.63 16.23 2.95
CA GLY A 9 -7.49 15.75 2.19
C GLY A 9 -6.43 15.08 3.06
N TYR A 10 -5.91 13.94 2.61
CA TYR A 10 -4.72 13.32 3.19
C TYR A 10 -3.78 12.77 2.11
N PRO A 11 -2.45 12.96 2.26
CA PRO A 11 -1.50 12.47 1.28
C PRO A 11 -1.14 11.00 1.52
N LEU A 12 -1.06 10.22 0.45
CA LEU A 12 -0.45 8.89 0.43
C LEU A 12 0.61 8.81 -0.68
N HIS A 13 1.61 7.95 -0.48
CA HIS A 13 2.56 7.56 -1.50
C HIS A 13 2.06 6.28 -2.18
N ASP A 14 2.04 6.25 -3.51
CA ASP A 14 2.05 4.98 -4.24
C ASP A 14 3.32 4.20 -3.83
N LEU A 15 3.23 2.87 -3.80
CA LEU A 15 4.35 2.00 -3.50
C LEU A 15 4.68 1.09 -4.67
N ARG A 16 5.97 0.84 -4.87
CA ARG A 16 6.46 -0.31 -5.64
C ARG A 16 7.14 -1.27 -4.70
N VAL A 17 6.76 -2.54 -4.77
CA VAL A 17 7.43 -3.62 -4.06
C VAL A 17 8.18 -4.48 -5.07
N GLU A 18 9.50 -4.50 -4.97
CA GLU A 18 10.37 -5.23 -5.87
C GLU A 18 11.09 -6.38 -5.16
N VAL A 19 11.14 -7.53 -5.83
CA VAL A 19 11.86 -8.71 -5.33
C VAL A 19 13.35 -8.54 -5.61
N VAL A 20 14.15 -8.58 -4.54
CA VAL A 20 15.62 -8.53 -4.60
C VAL A 20 16.21 -9.74 -3.89
N ALA A 21 17.47 -10.06 -4.18
CA ALA A 21 18.20 -11.12 -3.49
C ALA A 21 18.76 -10.64 -2.16
N SER A 22 18.86 -11.54 -1.19
CA SER A 22 19.66 -11.35 0.01
C SER A 22 21.15 -11.33 -0.33
N ASP A 23 21.93 -10.68 0.54
CA ASP A 23 23.39 -10.61 0.48
C ASP A 23 24.08 -11.85 1.09
N ASP A 24 23.36 -12.63 1.90
CA ASP A 24 23.83 -13.85 2.56
C ASP A 24 23.95 -15.10 1.65
N GLY A 25 23.66 -14.96 0.35
CA GLY A 25 23.81 -16.02 -0.65
C GLY A 25 22.77 -17.15 -0.57
N LYS A 26 21.71 -17.00 0.23
CA LYS A 26 20.64 -18.00 0.31
C LYS A 26 19.91 -18.17 -1.03
N PRO A 27 19.48 -19.40 -1.38
CA PRO A 27 18.77 -19.66 -2.62
C PRO A 27 17.33 -19.16 -2.55
N PHE A 28 16.69 -19.00 -3.71
CA PHE A 28 15.25 -18.70 -3.77
C PHE A 28 14.44 -20.00 -3.69
N VAL A 29 13.81 -20.24 -2.54
CA VAL A 29 12.95 -21.41 -2.29
C VAL A 29 11.52 -21.15 -2.78
N CYS A 30 11.02 -19.94 -2.49
CA CYS A 30 9.72 -19.47 -2.96
C CYS A 30 9.73 -19.13 -4.46
N LYS A 31 8.55 -18.96 -5.07
CA LYS A 31 8.39 -18.85 -6.53
C LYS A 31 8.55 -17.45 -7.12
N HIS A 32 8.72 -16.42 -6.29
CA HIS A 32 9.07 -15.08 -6.77
C HIS A 32 10.48 -15.08 -7.38
N ARG A 33 10.76 -14.16 -8.30
CA ARG A 33 12.06 -14.01 -8.97
C ARG A 33 12.59 -12.60 -8.78
N VAL A 34 13.91 -12.45 -8.80
CA VAL A 34 14.53 -11.11 -8.77
C VAL A 34 13.98 -10.27 -9.93
N GLY A 35 13.56 -9.04 -9.63
CA GLY A 35 12.94 -8.13 -10.59
C GLY A 35 11.43 -8.28 -10.74
N ASP A 36 10.81 -9.37 -10.24
CA ASP A 36 9.36 -9.43 -10.08
C ASP A 36 8.92 -8.27 -9.18
N TYR A 37 7.77 -7.66 -9.49
CA TYR A 37 7.25 -6.57 -8.70
C TYR A 37 5.72 -6.52 -8.75
N PHE A 38 5.17 -5.80 -7.77
CA PHE A 38 3.83 -5.25 -7.83
C PHE A 38 3.84 -3.82 -7.32
N THR A 39 2.84 -3.04 -7.70
CA THR A 39 2.58 -1.71 -7.18
C THR A 39 1.38 -1.72 -6.25
N VAL A 40 1.39 -0.83 -5.26
CA VAL A 40 0.21 -0.41 -4.51
C VAL A 40 -0.07 1.02 -4.94
N THR A 41 -1.21 1.24 -5.57
CA THR A 41 -1.63 2.55 -6.05
C THR A 41 -2.95 2.91 -5.41
N ASP A 42 -3.26 4.21 -5.42
CA ASP A 42 -4.42 4.73 -4.69
C ASP A 42 -4.25 4.46 -3.18
N ASP A 43 -5.32 4.16 -2.46
CA ASP A 43 -5.26 3.74 -1.07
C ASP A 43 -5.07 2.22 -0.87
N ASP A 44 -5.55 1.36 -1.78
CA ASP A 44 -5.56 -0.10 -1.54
C ASP A 44 -5.33 -1.03 -2.75
N LEU A 45 -5.11 -0.50 -3.97
CA LEU A 45 -5.10 -1.32 -5.19
C LEU A 45 -3.73 -1.92 -5.47
N ILE A 46 -3.66 -3.25 -5.60
CA ILE A 46 -2.45 -3.98 -5.98
C ILE A 46 -2.47 -4.33 -7.47
N THR A 47 -1.43 -3.94 -8.20
CA THR A 47 -1.22 -4.36 -9.60
C THR A 47 0.12 -5.06 -9.75
N MET A 48 0.12 -6.30 -10.29
CA MET A 48 1.35 -7.03 -10.56
C MET A 48 1.93 -6.60 -11.92
N GLY A 49 3.26 -6.63 -12.05
CA GLY A 49 3.90 -6.47 -13.35
C GLY A 49 3.43 -7.51 -14.37
N GLU A 50 3.59 -7.23 -15.66
CA GLU A 50 3.14 -8.15 -16.73
C GLU A 50 3.74 -9.55 -16.55
N GLY A 51 2.87 -10.57 -16.50
CA GLY A 51 3.27 -11.97 -16.32
C GLY A 51 3.79 -12.34 -14.92
N VAL A 52 3.87 -11.39 -13.98
CA VAL A 52 4.30 -11.65 -12.60
C VAL A 52 3.23 -12.44 -11.86
N ARG A 53 3.66 -13.49 -11.14
CA ARG A 53 2.85 -14.25 -10.20
C ARG A 53 3.50 -14.17 -8.83
N PHE A 54 2.86 -13.47 -7.90
CA PHE A 54 3.45 -13.30 -6.57
C PHE A 54 3.01 -14.41 -5.61
N PRO A 55 3.93 -15.03 -4.82
CA PRO A 55 3.55 -16.04 -3.84
C PRO A 55 2.63 -15.49 -2.75
N MET A 56 1.47 -16.14 -2.57
CA MET A 56 0.45 -15.71 -1.61
C MET A 56 0.97 -15.50 -0.18
N TYR A 57 1.78 -16.44 0.33
CA TYR A 57 2.33 -16.34 1.70
C TYR A 57 3.34 -15.21 1.84
N SER A 58 4.14 -14.95 0.80
CA SER A 58 5.05 -13.79 0.78
C SER A 58 4.27 -12.49 0.79
N LEU A 59 3.20 -12.39 -0.01
CA LEU A 59 2.32 -11.21 -0.03
C LEU A 59 1.67 -10.99 1.33
N ALA A 60 1.10 -12.04 1.93
CA ALA A 60 0.46 -11.96 3.24
C ALA A 60 1.41 -11.48 4.34
N ALA A 61 2.70 -11.85 4.28
CA ALA A 61 3.70 -11.41 5.26
C ALA A 61 4.06 -9.92 5.14
N ILE A 62 4.05 -9.36 3.93
CA ILE A 62 4.40 -7.95 3.72
C ILE A 62 3.21 -7.01 3.74
N LEU A 63 2.00 -7.51 3.49
CA LEU A 63 0.77 -6.72 3.41
C LEU A 63 0.56 -5.78 4.62
N PRO A 64 0.80 -6.21 5.89
CA PRO A 64 0.63 -5.33 7.05
C PRO A 64 1.58 -4.12 7.09
N LEU A 65 2.68 -4.17 6.33
CA LEU A 65 3.68 -3.10 6.28
C LEU A 65 3.39 -2.07 5.17
N LEU A 66 2.51 -2.37 4.21
CA LEU A 66 2.26 -1.49 3.07
C LEU A 66 1.48 -0.23 3.48
N PRO A 67 0.35 -0.31 4.23
CA PRO A 67 -0.38 0.89 4.64
C PRO A 67 0.45 1.91 5.43
N PRO A 68 1.26 1.53 6.45
CA PRO A 68 2.10 2.52 7.11
C PRO A 68 3.21 3.07 6.20
N LYS A 69 3.68 2.30 5.21
CA LYS A 69 4.68 2.78 4.24
C LYS A 69 4.12 3.78 3.23
N GLN A 70 2.82 3.73 2.91
CA GLN A 70 2.14 4.76 2.10
C GLN A 70 2.05 6.11 2.83
N ARG A 71 2.15 6.13 4.16
CA ARG A 71 2.05 7.38 4.95
C ARG A 71 3.41 8.07 5.07
N ASP A 72 3.36 9.38 5.30
CA ASP A 72 4.53 10.10 5.78
C ASP A 72 4.92 9.56 7.16
N LEU A 73 6.19 9.22 7.30
CA LEU A 73 6.74 8.66 8.53
C LEU A 73 7.71 9.64 9.15
N HIS A 74 7.81 9.59 10.49
CA HIS A 74 8.75 10.42 11.22
C HIS A 74 10.20 10.09 10.80
N PRO A 75 11.08 11.08 10.58
CA PRO A 75 12.43 10.84 10.05
C PRO A 75 13.30 9.93 10.94
N ASN A 76 13.03 9.92 12.26
CA ASN A 76 13.75 9.10 13.23
C ASN A 76 13.07 7.74 13.54
N ASP A 77 11.96 7.42 12.88
CA ASP A 77 11.33 6.10 13.02
C ASP A 77 12.04 5.10 12.10
N TRP A 78 12.37 3.92 12.60
CA TRP A 78 12.96 2.83 11.80
C TRP A 78 12.06 2.46 10.62
N MET A 79 10.74 2.60 10.76
CA MET A 79 9.79 2.40 9.66
C MET A 79 10.04 3.36 8.50
N ASN A 80 10.73 4.49 8.68
CA ASN A 80 11.09 5.38 7.57
C ASN A 80 12.28 4.84 6.76
N THR A 81 13.27 4.22 7.41
CA THR A 81 14.52 3.76 6.78
C THR A 81 14.47 2.32 6.31
N ASP A 82 13.83 1.44 7.08
CA ASP A 82 13.92 -0.01 6.90
C ASP A 82 12.94 -0.46 5.82
N ALA A 83 13.39 -0.45 4.57
CA ALA A 83 12.55 -0.66 3.39
C ALA A 83 12.64 -2.06 2.79
N VAL A 84 13.51 -2.94 3.31
CA VAL A 84 13.76 -4.27 2.75
C VAL A 84 13.31 -5.34 3.73
N ILE A 85 12.28 -6.10 3.34
CA ILE A 85 11.65 -7.11 4.20
C ILE A 85 12.08 -8.51 3.76
N ALA A 86 12.35 -9.39 4.72
CA ALA A 86 12.71 -10.77 4.44
C ALA A 86 11.53 -11.58 3.90
N CYS A 87 11.79 -12.54 3.02
CA CYS A 87 10.83 -13.62 2.76
C CYS A 87 10.51 -14.35 4.08
N PRO A 88 9.24 -14.68 4.36
CA PRO A 88 8.87 -15.36 5.60
C PRO A 88 9.41 -16.80 5.69
N ASP A 89 9.83 -17.41 4.59
CA ASP A 89 10.54 -18.68 4.59
C ASP A 89 12.02 -18.46 5.00
N PRO A 90 12.48 -18.99 6.15
CA PRO A 90 13.82 -18.73 6.68
C PRO A 90 14.97 -19.24 5.78
N HIS A 91 14.68 -20.17 4.87
CA HIS A 91 15.65 -20.72 3.92
C HIS A 91 15.63 -20.01 2.56
N CYS A 92 14.67 -19.12 2.34
CA CYS A 92 14.57 -18.35 1.10
C CYS A 92 15.41 -17.06 1.20
N GLY A 93 16.30 -16.84 0.24
CA GLY A 93 17.06 -15.61 0.06
C GLY A 93 16.27 -14.47 -0.59
N GLY A 94 14.96 -14.62 -0.79
CA GLY A 94 14.12 -13.55 -1.30
C GLY A 94 13.98 -12.40 -0.31
N ARG A 95 14.04 -11.17 -0.82
CA ARG A 95 13.76 -9.94 -0.08
C ARG A 95 12.78 -9.07 -0.88
N PHE A 96 12.03 -8.24 -0.19
CA PHE A 96 11.03 -7.34 -0.79
C PHE A 96 11.39 -5.90 -0.45
N ARG A 97 11.85 -5.16 -1.45
CA ARG A 97 12.19 -3.74 -1.32
C ARG A 97 10.94 -2.91 -1.59
N ILE A 98 10.50 -2.17 -0.58
CA ILE A 98 9.38 -1.23 -0.66
C ILE A 98 9.94 0.15 -1.04
N ILE A 99 9.43 0.71 -2.14
CA ILE A 99 9.85 2.00 -2.67
C ILE A 99 8.63 2.90 -2.67
N ARG A 100 8.74 4.09 -2.07
CA ARG A 100 7.73 5.14 -2.21
C ARG A 100 7.92 5.81 -3.57
N GLU A 101 6.83 5.97 -4.29
CA GLU A 101 6.81 6.60 -5.60
C GLU A 101 6.04 7.93 -5.54
N THR A 102 5.04 8.10 -6.41
CA THR A 102 4.28 9.33 -6.52
C THR A 102 3.47 9.58 -5.25
N ARG A 103 3.53 10.80 -4.72
CA ARG A 103 2.66 11.24 -3.62
C ARG A 103 1.40 11.86 -4.18
N ARG A 104 0.24 11.34 -3.79
CA ARG A 104 -1.10 11.77 -4.23
C ARG A 104 -1.90 12.28 -3.05
N MET A 105 -2.86 13.16 -3.33
CA MET A 105 -3.84 13.61 -2.35
C MET A 105 -5.11 12.77 -2.52
N HIS A 106 -5.57 12.19 -1.42
CA HIS A 106 -6.84 11.46 -1.31
C HIS A 106 -7.82 12.28 -0.50
N ARG A 107 -9.11 11.98 -0.61
CA ARG A 107 -10.16 12.60 0.20
C ARG A 107 -10.85 11.56 1.05
N HIS A 108 -11.06 11.87 2.33
CA HIS A 108 -11.79 10.97 3.23
C HIS A 108 -13.18 10.61 2.69
N SER A 109 -13.88 11.57 2.07
CA SER A 109 -15.20 11.35 1.46
C SER A 109 -15.20 10.39 0.26
N GLU A 110 -14.07 10.17 -0.41
CA GLU A 110 -13.93 9.23 -1.52
C GLU A 110 -13.70 7.79 -1.02
N ASN A 111 -13.02 7.65 0.13
CA ASN A 111 -12.55 6.35 0.65
C ASN A 111 -13.30 5.88 1.91
N SER A 112 -14.22 6.68 2.46
CA SER A 112 -14.99 6.33 3.65
C SER A 112 -16.44 6.80 3.58
N ALA A 113 -17.37 5.93 3.95
CA ALA A 113 -18.78 6.28 4.15
C ALA A 113 -19.05 6.94 5.51
N LEU A 114 -18.03 7.03 6.39
CA LEU A 114 -18.16 7.67 7.69
C LEU A 114 -17.84 9.16 7.59
N PRO A 115 -18.45 10.01 8.42
CA PRO A 115 -18.03 11.40 8.61
C PRO A 115 -16.68 11.52 9.33
N LEU A 116 -15.93 12.61 9.10
CA LEU A 116 -14.71 12.91 9.89
C LEU A 116 -15.02 13.24 11.37
N THR A 117 -16.20 13.78 11.67
CA THR A 117 -16.58 14.26 13.01
C THR A 117 -17.63 13.38 13.70
N GLY A 118 -17.81 12.13 13.23
CA GLY A 118 -18.62 11.11 13.92
C GLY A 118 -20.14 11.24 13.80
N ALA A 119 -20.69 12.25 13.11
CA ALA A 119 -22.12 12.37 12.82
C ALA A 119 -22.51 11.68 11.50
N PRO A 120 -23.23 10.53 11.50
CA PRO A 120 -23.45 9.72 10.31
C PRO A 120 -23.92 10.54 9.10
N LEU A 121 -23.35 10.27 7.92
CA LEU A 121 -23.88 10.82 6.67
C LEU A 121 -25.20 10.11 6.36
N GLU A 122 -26.32 10.84 6.40
CA GLU A 122 -27.55 10.37 5.76
C GLU A 122 -27.27 10.19 4.28
N LYS A 123 -27.24 8.94 3.82
CA LYS A 123 -27.08 8.62 2.40
C LYS A 123 -28.25 9.25 1.65
N THR A 124 -27.99 10.36 0.94
CA THR A 124 -28.93 10.82 -0.08
C THR A 124 -28.91 9.76 -1.17
N GLN A 125 -30.03 9.07 -1.34
CA GLN A 125 -30.23 8.20 -2.49
C GLN A 125 -30.02 9.04 -3.75
N GLN A 126 -28.95 8.77 -4.48
CA GLN A 126 -28.87 9.17 -5.87
C GLN A 126 -30.00 8.40 -6.57
N ALA A 127 -31.05 9.11 -6.95
CA ALA A 127 -32.04 8.60 -7.88
C ALA A 127 -31.30 8.29 -9.20
N GLU A 128 -31.27 7.01 -9.58
CA GLU A 128 -31.11 6.63 -10.98
C GLU A 128 -32.41 7.00 -11.70
N ASP A 129 -32.55 8.28 -12.03
CA ASP A 129 -33.34 8.73 -13.16
C ASP A 129 -32.39 8.79 -14.37
N ASP A 130 -32.45 7.79 -15.26
CA ASP A 130 -32.63 8.00 -16.70
C ASP A 130 -32.42 6.69 -17.50
N ALA A 131 -33.52 6.28 -18.14
CA ALA A 131 -33.67 5.59 -19.44
C ALA A 131 -33.09 4.19 -19.68
#